data_AF-A0A8X8WA48-F1
#
_entry.id   AF-A0A8X8WA48-F1
#
_cell.length_a   1.000
_cell.length_b   1.000
_cell.length_c   1.000
_cell.angle_alpha   90.00
_cell.angle_beta   90.00
_cell.angle_gamma   90.00
#
_symmetry.space_group_name_H-M   'P 1'
#
loop_
_entity.id
_entity.type
_entity.pdbx_description
1 polymer ?
#
loop_
_entity_poly.entity_id
_entity_poly.type
_entity_poly.pdbx_seq_one_letter_code
_entity_poly.pdbx_strand_id
1 'polypeptide(L)'
;MCNQGLVQYFGLRSETRRTATGVPDPYGTEAGNPADVPAGHEARWMLNVHVIDTRGAVDKLGCTECRCDLYNVTADENGEALPLDYVGGLKCCHDGVRCRVKGGFWGEGRSLYLRYTVTYMDWDASIVPVKIYILDVTDTWRKADESTGLKATHHCLIEYDVEACPFGAENDGCIHTKILIVSLPTGGDVIYGVGHQHSGGFGSTLIGEGGNVICASVPTYGTGHEPGNEAGYIVGMSTCYPSPGSVKISAGETLTLVSNYSSAQRHTGVMGLFYILIADSSAKTGAIEHSPAQVRMNTMGSYLGWPIALFGIGLVLALELIYSGRNGYEEI
;
A
#
# COMPACT_ATOMS: atom_id res chain seq x y z
N MET A 1 -2.90 0.58 10.95
CA MET A 1 -4.23 0.88 11.56
C MET A 1 -5.33 0.17 10.78
N CYS A 2 -5.30 0.22 9.46
CA CYS A 2 -6.24 -0.47 8.59
C CYS A 2 -6.31 -1.98 8.85
N ASN A 3 -7.52 -2.52 8.84
CA ASN A 3 -7.75 -3.96 9.01
C ASN A 3 -7.19 -4.80 7.85
N GLN A 4 -7.02 -4.20 6.66
CA GLN A 4 -6.52 -4.86 5.45
C GLN A 4 -5.69 -3.89 4.58
N GLY A 5 -4.91 -4.43 3.64
CA GLY A 5 -4.28 -3.71 2.52
C GLY A 5 -2.99 -2.93 2.81
N LEU A 6 -2.82 -2.36 4.02
CA LEU A 6 -1.66 -1.53 4.37
C LEU A 6 -0.75 -2.22 5.40
N VAL A 7 0.08 -3.15 4.91
CA VAL A 7 1.00 -3.98 5.72
C VAL A 7 2.48 -3.68 5.45
N GLN A 8 2.77 -2.60 4.72
CA GLN A 8 4.12 -2.27 4.28
C GLN A 8 4.98 -1.79 5.44
N TYR A 9 6.20 -2.32 5.53
CA TYR A 9 7.20 -1.84 6.48
C TYR A 9 8.02 -0.68 5.89
N PHE A 10 8.27 -0.71 4.58
CA PHE A 10 9.13 0.25 3.88
C PHE A 10 8.70 0.38 2.41
N GLY A 11 9.07 1.52 1.80
CA GLY A 11 8.97 1.75 0.36
C GLY A 11 7.54 1.76 -0.19
N LEU A 12 6.77 2.82 0.13
CA LEU A 12 5.35 2.90 -0.25
C LEU A 12 5.14 3.07 -1.76
N ARG A 13 5.94 3.89 -2.47
CA ARG A 13 5.91 3.98 -3.95
C ARG A 13 7.18 4.63 -4.52
N SER A 14 7.10 5.20 -5.72
CA SER A 14 8.21 5.71 -6.53
C SER A 14 8.92 6.91 -5.93
N GLU A 15 8.26 7.66 -5.04
CA GLU A 15 8.84 8.78 -4.31
C GLU A 15 9.99 8.36 -3.39
N THR A 16 10.05 7.08 -3.02
CA THR A 16 11.10 6.53 -2.13
C THR A 16 12.52 6.87 -2.61
N ARG A 17 12.74 7.13 -3.91
CA ARG A 17 14.05 7.51 -4.48
C ARG A 17 14.64 8.79 -3.87
N ARG A 18 13.81 9.75 -3.45
CA ARG A 18 14.26 11.03 -2.86
C ARG A 18 13.60 11.31 -1.50
N THR A 19 13.06 10.26 -0.88
CA THR A 19 12.48 10.32 0.46
C THR A 19 13.42 9.61 1.41
N ALA A 20 13.82 10.27 2.49
CA ALA A 20 14.63 9.62 3.52
C ALA A 20 13.79 8.59 4.28
N THR A 21 14.20 7.33 4.33
CA THR A 21 13.45 6.24 4.99
C THR A 21 14.22 5.58 6.13
N GLY A 22 15.33 6.18 6.56
CA GLY A 22 16.16 5.62 7.61
C GLY A 22 15.45 5.69 8.96
N VAL A 23 15.61 4.65 9.78
CA VAL A 23 15.26 4.69 11.20
C VAL A 23 16.53 5.11 11.96
N PRO A 24 16.51 6.23 12.71
CA PRO A 24 17.71 6.73 13.37
C PRO A 24 18.08 5.89 14.59
N ASP A 25 19.37 5.78 14.90
CA ASP A 25 19.85 5.20 16.16
C ASP A 25 19.27 5.96 17.38
N PRO A 26 18.90 5.28 18.49
CA PRO A 26 18.97 3.85 18.76
C PRO A 26 17.68 3.08 18.39
N TYR A 27 16.85 3.64 17.51
CA TYR A 27 15.55 3.07 17.19
C TYR A 27 15.64 1.97 16.13
N GLY A 28 14.79 0.95 16.25
CA GLY A 28 14.76 -0.17 15.33
C GLY A 28 13.36 -0.74 15.11
N THR A 29 13.16 -1.33 13.93
CA THR A 29 11.95 -2.09 13.61
C THR A 29 12.26 -3.57 13.71
N GLU A 30 11.58 -4.27 14.62
CA GLU A 30 11.75 -5.71 14.79
C GLU A 30 11.08 -6.46 13.64
N ALA A 31 11.78 -7.45 13.08
CA ALA A 31 11.26 -8.31 12.02
C ALA A 31 11.77 -9.74 12.19
N GLY A 32 10.89 -10.72 11.98
CA GLY A 32 11.25 -12.14 12.02
C GLY A 32 11.44 -12.72 13.42
N ASN A 33 10.80 -12.16 14.45
CA ASN A 33 10.80 -12.76 15.79
C ASN A 33 10.16 -14.16 15.72
N PRO A 34 10.90 -15.23 16.09
CA PRO A 34 10.37 -16.60 16.02
C PRO A 34 9.11 -16.84 16.86
N ALA A 35 8.88 -16.05 17.91
CA ALA A 35 7.68 -16.12 18.72
C ALA A 35 6.41 -15.67 17.97
N ASP A 36 6.57 -14.82 16.96
CA ASP A 36 5.47 -14.32 16.11
C ASP A 36 5.24 -15.19 14.87
N VAL A 37 6.12 -16.18 14.61
CA VAL A 37 6.02 -17.07 13.45
C VAL A 37 5.21 -18.31 13.80
N PRO A 38 4.06 -18.59 13.13
CA PRO A 38 3.27 -19.78 13.38
C PRO A 38 4.08 -21.07 13.19
N ALA A 39 3.78 -22.10 13.99
CA ALA A 39 4.44 -23.40 13.88
C ALA A 39 4.42 -23.94 12.45
N GLY A 40 5.57 -24.42 11.97
CA GLY A 40 5.74 -24.93 10.61
C GLY A 40 5.90 -23.87 9.52
N HIS A 41 5.97 -22.59 9.89
CA HIS A 41 6.21 -21.48 8.95
C HIS A 41 7.58 -20.84 9.20
N GLU A 42 8.04 -20.05 8.23
CA GLU A 42 9.24 -19.21 8.34
C GLU A 42 8.92 -17.79 7.92
N ALA A 43 9.60 -16.82 8.53
CA ALA A 43 9.51 -15.42 8.11
C ALA A 43 10.27 -15.21 6.80
N ARG A 44 9.61 -14.63 5.79
CA ARG A 44 10.24 -14.25 4.52
C ARG A 44 9.98 -12.78 4.24
N TRP A 45 10.90 -12.17 3.50
CA TRP A 45 10.67 -10.85 2.95
C TRP A 45 9.77 -10.93 1.71
N MET A 46 8.78 -10.03 1.63
CA MET A 46 7.91 -9.86 0.48
C MET A 46 8.13 -8.47 -0.12
N LEU A 47 8.18 -8.42 -1.44
CA LEU A 47 8.06 -7.18 -2.19
C LEU A 47 6.77 -7.21 -3.01
N ASN A 48 5.96 -6.17 -2.86
CA ASN A 48 4.84 -5.90 -3.74
C ASN A 48 5.27 -4.87 -4.80
N VAL A 49 5.03 -5.18 -6.08
CA VAL A 49 5.40 -4.29 -7.20
C VAL A 49 4.21 -4.08 -8.11
N HIS A 50 3.84 -2.83 -8.32
CA HIS A 50 2.84 -2.43 -9.30
C HIS A 50 3.52 -1.63 -10.42
N VAL A 51 3.45 -2.14 -11.66
CA VAL A 51 4.14 -1.54 -12.81
C VAL A 51 3.14 -1.23 -13.91
N ILE A 52 3.12 0.02 -14.36
CA ILE A 52 2.34 0.47 -15.51
C ILE A 52 3.30 0.92 -16.60
N ASP A 53 3.23 0.28 -17.77
CA ASP A 53 3.99 0.73 -18.94
C ASP A 53 3.24 1.84 -19.67
N THR A 54 3.71 3.08 -19.50
CA THR A 54 3.11 4.27 -20.10
C THR A 54 3.69 4.64 -21.46
N ARG A 55 4.60 3.81 -22.02
CA ARG A 55 5.16 4.06 -23.35
C ARG A 55 4.06 3.99 -24.41
N GLY A 56 3.95 5.03 -25.23
CA GLY A 56 2.92 5.12 -26.27
C GLY A 56 1.51 5.35 -25.75
N ALA A 57 1.28 5.49 -24.44
CA ALA A 57 -0.03 5.75 -23.87
C ALA A 57 -0.69 6.99 -24.50
N VAL A 58 -2.01 6.92 -24.72
CA VAL A 58 -2.79 8.08 -25.18
C VAL A 58 -2.87 9.16 -24.10
N ASP A 59 -2.95 8.74 -22.84
CA ASP A 59 -3.02 9.57 -21.65
C ASP A 59 -2.16 8.90 -20.55
N LYS A 60 -0.94 9.40 -20.37
CA LYS A 60 0.01 8.82 -19.41
C LYS A 60 -0.48 8.94 -17.97
N LEU A 61 -1.07 10.09 -17.62
CA LEU A 61 -1.50 10.36 -16.26
C LEU A 61 -2.72 9.50 -15.94
N GLY A 62 -3.71 9.47 -16.83
CA GLY A 62 -4.88 8.61 -16.68
C GLY A 62 -4.52 7.13 -16.57
N CYS A 63 -3.50 6.66 -17.30
CA CYS A 63 -2.99 5.29 -17.10
C CYS A 63 -2.47 5.10 -15.67
N THR A 64 -1.63 6.01 -15.16
CA THR A 64 -1.04 5.88 -13.82
C THR A 64 -2.00 6.10 -12.67
N GLU A 65 -3.15 6.73 -12.95
CA GLU A 65 -4.32 6.86 -12.08
C GLU A 65 -5.33 5.71 -12.28
N CYS A 66 -4.96 4.73 -13.11
CA CYS A 66 -5.75 3.53 -13.36
C CYS A 66 -7.19 3.81 -13.80
N ARG A 67 -7.40 4.81 -14.66
CA ARG A 67 -8.73 5.11 -15.20
C ARG A 67 -9.30 3.94 -16.00
N CYS A 68 -10.45 3.42 -15.59
CA CYS A 68 -11.02 2.19 -16.15
C CYS A 68 -11.30 2.29 -17.65
N ASP A 69 -11.69 3.47 -18.14
CA ASP A 69 -11.97 3.71 -19.57
C ASP A 69 -10.71 3.56 -20.45
N LEU A 70 -9.52 3.80 -19.90
CA LEU A 70 -8.26 3.61 -20.62
C LEU A 70 -7.81 2.15 -20.66
N TYR A 71 -8.22 1.33 -19.70
CA TYR A 71 -7.88 -0.10 -19.67
C TYR A 71 -8.97 -0.98 -20.33
N ASN A 72 -10.17 -0.43 -20.57
CA ASN A 72 -11.32 -1.16 -21.10
C ASN A 72 -11.69 -2.37 -20.21
N VAL A 73 -11.73 -2.13 -18.91
CA VAL A 73 -11.99 -3.13 -17.86
C VAL A 73 -13.32 -2.83 -17.20
N THR A 74 -14.12 -3.87 -16.93
CA THR A 74 -15.42 -3.78 -16.25
C THR A 74 -15.55 -4.73 -15.05
N ALA A 75 -14.50 -5.52 -14.79
CA ALA A 75 -14.42 -6.45 -13.68
C ALA A 75 -13.02 -6.38 -13.04
N ASP A 76 -12.91 -6.65 -11.75
CA ASP A 76 -11.62 -6.65 -11.06
C ASP A 76 -10.81 -7.93 -11.33
N GLU A 77 -9.67 -8.07 -10.64
CA GLU A 77 -8.75 -9.20 -10.78
C GLU A 77 -9.38 -10.57 -10.46
N ASN A 78 -10.52 -10.57 -9.76
CA ASN A 78 -11.26 -11.78 -9.37
C ASN A 78 -12.39 -12.10 -10.34
N GLY A 79 -12.60 -11.25 -11.36
CA GLY A 79 -13.73 -11.31 -12.26
C GLY A 79 -15.02 -10.75 -11.66
N GLU A 80 -14.98 -10.06 -10.52
CA GLU A 80 -16.15 -9.41 -9.94
C GLU A 80 -16.44 -8.10 -10.68
N ALA A 81 -17.70 -7.89 -11.06
CA ALA A 81 -18.10 -6.68 -11.77
C ALA A 81 -17.80 -5.42 -10.95
N LEU A 82 -17.19 -4.43 -11.59
CA LEU A 82 -16.89 -3.15 -10.94
C LEU A 82 -18.17 -2.35 -10.70
N PRO A 83 -18.29 -1.63 -9.56
CA PRO A 83 -19.34 -0.65 -9.36
C PRO A 83 -19.37 0.38 -10.50
N LEU A 84 -20.57 0.84 -10.87
CA LEU A 84 -20.75 1.78 -11.99
C LEU A 84 -20.08 3.14 -11.75
N ASP A 85 -19.93 3.52 -10.48
CA ASP A 85 -19.29 4.74 -10.01
C ASP A 85 -17.77 4.58 -9.77
N TYR A 86 -17.22 3.37 -9.91
CA TYR A 86 -15.78 3.14 -9.84
C TYR A 86 -15.12 3.47 -11.19
N VAL A 87 -14.68 4.71 -11.35
CA VAL A 87 -14.16 5.24 -12.62
C VAL A 87 -12.64 5.13 -12.78
N GLY A 88 -11.92 4.86 -11.71
CA GLY A 88 -10.48 4.59 -11.74
C GLY A 88 -9.94 4.16 -10.38
N GLY A 89 -8.77 3.51 -10.42
CA GLY A 89 -8.10 2.98 -9.24
C GLY A 89 -7.56 1.57 -9.46
N LEU A 90 -6.96 0.99 -8.42
CA LEU A 90 -6.20 -0.26 -8.49
C LEU A 90 -6.95 -1.42 -9.16
N LYS A 91 -8.28 -1.50 -9.00
CA LYS A 91 -9.08 -2.56 -9.62
C LYS A 91 -9.12 -2.51 -11.14
N CYS A 92 -8.78 -1.37 -11.75
CA CYS A 92 -8.79 -1.18 -13.20
C CYS A 92 -7.43 -1.39 -13.87
N CYS A 93 -6.36 -1.52 -13.08
CA CYS A 93 -4.99 -1.72 -13.55
C CYS A 93 -4.35 -2.98 -12.95
N HIS A 94 -5.13 -4.02 -12.68
CA HIS A 94 -4.65 -5.29 -12.16
C HIS A 94 -3.67 -6.02 -13.11
N ASP A 95 -3.12 -7.14 -12.67
CA ASP A 95 -2.12 -7.85 -13.48
C ASP A 95 -2.66 -8.26 -14.86
N GLY A 96 -1.79 -8.17 -15.87
CA GLY A 96 -2.09 -8.53 -17.25
C GLY A 96 -2.90 -7.51 -18.07
N VAL A 97 -3.50 -6.47 -17.47
CA VAL A 97 -4.25 -5.47 -18.26
C VAL A 97 -3.34 -4.42 -18.89
N ARG A 98 -3.81 -3.81 -19.98
CA ARG A 98 -3.02 -2.87 -20.78
C ARG A 98 -3.76 -1.56 -20.98
N CYS A 99 -3.11 -0.46 -20.60
CA CYS A 99 -3.62 0.87 -20.87
C CYS A 99 -3.62 1.18 -22.38
N ARG A 100 -4.61 1.95 -22.83
CA ARG A 100 -4.76 2.38 -24.22
C ARG A 100 -3.53 3.13 -24.72
N VAL A 101 -3.01 2.69 -25.87
CA VAL A 101 -1.88 3.31 -26.57
C VAL A 101 -2.32 3.97 -27.87
N LYS A 102 -1.52 4.92 -28.36
CA LYS A 102 -1.73 5.59 -29.64
C LYS A 102 -1.68 4.57 -30.79
N GLY A 103 -2.52 4.77 -31.80
CA GLY A 103 -2.51 3.94 -33.00
C GLY A 103 -1.13 3.91 -33.65
N GLY A 104 -0.67 2.72 -34.05
CA GLY A 104 0.64 2.51 -34.65
C GLY A 104 1.81 2.43 -33.66
N PHE A 105 1.57 2.50 -32.34
CA PHE A 105 2.61 2.26 -31.35
C PHE A 105 2.94 0.77 -31.24
N TRP A 106 4.15 0.41 -31.65
CA TRP A 106 4.74 -0.91 -31.45
C TRP A 106 5.82 -0.82 -30.38
N GLY A 107 5.46 -1.20 -29.15
CA GLY A 107 6.39 -1.25 -28.04
C GLY A 107 7.04 -2.63 -27.94
N GLU A 108 8.37 -2.68 -28.01
CA GLU A 108 9.11 -3.91 -27.74
C GLU A 108 8.97 -4.31 -26.25
N GLY A 109 8.91 -5.64 -26.05
CA GLY A 109 8.97 -6.23 -24.71
C GLY A 109 10.28 -5.87 -24.03
N ARG A 110 10.22 -5.57 -22.74
CA ARG A 110 11.40 -5.29 -21.92
C ARG A 110 11.39 -6.19 -20.70
N SER A 111 12.56 -6.73 -20.37
CA SER A 111 12.79 -7.40 -19.08
C SER A 111 13.35 -6.37 -18.10
N LEU A 112 12.68 -6.19 -16.98
CA LEU A 112 13.14 -5.35 -15.88
C LEU A 112 13.56 -6.24 -14.72
N TYR A 113 14.69 -5.90 -14.10
CA TYR A 113 15.19 -6.59 -12.92
C TYR A 113 15.23 -5.61 -11.76
N LEU A 114 14.74 -6.05 -10.61
CA LEU A 114 14.95 -5.31 -9.38
C LEU A 114 16.27 -5.72 -8.76
N ARG A 115 17.09 -4.72 -8.45
CA ARG A 115 18.23 -4.87 -7.54
C ARG A 115 17.89 -4.23 -6.21
N TYR A 116 18.03 -4.98 -5.13
CA TYR A 116 17.81 -4.50 -3.77
C TYR A 116 18.97 -4.90 -2.86
N THR A 117 19.13 -4.18 -1.76
CA THR A 117 20.06 -4.52 -0.69
C THR A 117 19.32 -4.29 0.62
N VAL A 118 19.21 -5.33 1.44
CA VAL A 118 18.61 -5.24 2.77
C VAL A 118 19.74 -5.38 3.77
N THR A 119 19.94 -4.35 4.57
CA THR A 119 20.87 -4.36 5.71
C THR A 119 20.07 -4.58 6.98
N TYR A 120 20.45 -5.56 7.78
CA TYR A 120 19.83 -5.90 9.05
C TYR A 120 20.91 -6.20 10.09
N MET A 121 20.54 -6.18 11.36
CA MET A 121 21.40 -6.54 12.49
C MET A 121 20.63 -7.45 13.45
N ASP A 122 21.36 -8.21 14.27
CA ASP A 122 20.74 -8.98 15.33
C ASP A 122 20.09 -8.05 16.35
N TRP A 123 18.92 -8.42 16.84
CA TRP A 123 18.21 -7.61 17.82
C TRP A 123 18.92 -7.69 19.18
N ASP A 124 19.20 -6.54 19.79
CA ASP A 124 19.79 -6.45 21.12
C ASP A 124 19.04 -5.46 22.03
N ALA A 125 19.27 -5.54 23.34
CA ALA A 125 18.52 -4.78 24.34
C ALA A 125 18.79 -3.26 24.32
N SER A 126 19.81 -2.79 23.59
CA SER A 126 20.06 -1.36 23.39
C SER A 126 19.15 -0.73 22.32
N ILE A 127 18.55 -1.55 21.45
CA ILE A 127 17.64 -1.10 20.41
C ILE A 127 16.29 -0.72 21.03
N VAL A 128 15.81 0.48 20.71
CA VAL A 128 14.50 0.96 21.12
C VAL A 128 13.48 0.58 20.04
N PRO A 129 12.51 -0.32 20.33
CA PRO A 129 11.53 -0.73 19.33
C PRO A 129 10.62 0.43 18.93
N VAL A 130 10.36 0.55 17.63
CA VAL A 130 9.34 1.47 17.09
C VAL A 130 8.15 0.71 16.52
N LYS A 131 6.96 1.25 16.74
CA LYS A 131 5.72 0.81 16.10
C LYS A 131 5.50 1.61 14.83
N ILE A 132 5.15 0.90 13.76
CA ILE A 132 4.79 1.49 12.47
C ILE A 132 3.27 1.69 12.43
N TYR A 133 2.84 2.92 12.17
CA TYR A 133 1.44 3.19 11.82
C TYR A 133 1.36 3.77 10.42
N ILE A 134 0.50 3.17 9.60
CA ILE A 134 -0.01 3.76 8.36
C ILE A 134 -1.43 4.23 8.63
N LEU A 135 -1.62 5.53 8.51
CA LEU A 135 -2.90 6.21 8.54
C LEU A 135 -3.38 6.42 7.11
N ASP A 136 -4.68 6.28 6.88
CA ASP A 136 -5.30 6.47 5.57
C ASP A 136 -6.41 7.50 5.73
N VAL A 137 -6.31 8.61 5.00
CA VAL A 137 -7.32 9.69 5.07
C VAL A 137 -8.73 9.25 4.67
N THR A 138 -8.89 8.07 4.06
CA THR A 138 -10.19 7.47 3.70
C THR A 138 -10.79 6.59 4.81
N ASP A 139 -10.07 6.37 5.92
CA ASP A 139 -10.50 5.49 7.00
C ASP A 139 -11.80 5.98 7.65
N THR A 140 -12.84 5.13 7.62
CA THR A 140 -14.05 5.34 8.42
C THR A 140 -13.86 4.73 9.82
N TRP A 141 -13.06 5.41 10.64
CA TRP A 141 -12.72 4.95 11.98
C TRP A 141 -13.91 5.01 12.94
N ARG A 142 -14.12 3.93 13.68
CA ARG A 142 -15.02 3.91 14.84
C ARG A 142 -14.19 3.74 16.11
N LYS A 143 -14.31 4.71 17.02
CA LYS A 143 -13.66 4.69 18.33
C LYS A 143 -14.14 3.47 19.14
N ALA A 144 -13.23 2.91 19.94
CA ALA A 144 -13.60 1.90 20.93
C ALA A 144 -14.52 2.51 21.99
N ASP A 145 -15.45 1.72 22.49
CA ASP A 145 -16.29 2.06 23.63
C ASP A 145 -16.34 0.88 24.58
N GLU A 146 -15.58 1.00 25.66
CA GLU A 146 -15.45 -0.03 26.69
C GLU A 146 -16.78 -0.27 27.43
N SER A 147 -17.65 0.75 27.52
CA SER A 147 -18.94 0.63 28.21
C SER A 147 -19.91 -0.29 27.47
N THR A 148 -19.76 -0.40 26.16
CA THR A 148 -20.54 -1.29 25.29
C THR A 148 -19.75 -2.50 24.80
N GLY A 149 -18.47 -2.63 25.20
CA GLY A 149 -17.56 -3.68 24.74
C GLY A 149 -17.15 -3.55 23.27
N LEU A 150 -17.38 -2.40 22.64
CA LEU A 150 -17.05 -2.14 21.24
C LEU A 150 -15.55 -1.91 21.08
N LYS A 151 -14.91 -2.76 20.27
CA LYS A 151 -13.52 -2.54 19.85
C LYS A 151 -13.43 -1.47 18.77
N ALA A 152 -12.32 -0.75 18.75
CA ALA A 152 -12.02 0.17 17.65
C ALA A 152 -11.97 -0.58 16.33
N THR A 153 -12.53 0.00 15.27
CA THR A 153 -12.52 -0.59 13.93
C THR A 153 -12.08 0.44 12.91
N HIS A 154 -11.18 0.03 12.03
CA HIS A 154 -10.65 0.81 10.92
C HIS A 154 -11.13 0.20 9.60
N HIS A 155 -11.74 1.01 8.74
CA HIS A 155 -12.18 0.60 7.42
C HIS A 155 -11.64 1.60 6.40
N CYS A 156 -10.45 1.26 5.92
CA CYS A 156 -9.67 2.05 4.97
C CYS A 156 -10.05 1.66 3.54
N LEU A 157 -10.34 2.66 2.70
CA LEU A 157 -10.62 2.46 1.28
C LEU A 157 -9.34 2.51 0.43
N ILE A 158 -8.21 2.94 1.00
CA ILE A 158 -6.87 3.05 0.40
C ILE A 158 -6.76 4.16 -0.65
N GLU A 159 -7.73 4.22 -1.56
CA GLU A 159 -7.78 5.17 -2.67
C GLU A 159 -9.10 5.93 -2.69
N TYR A 160 -9.08 7.11 -3.29
CA TYR A 160 -10.27 7.93 -3.52
C TYR A 160 -10.08 8.81 -4.76
N ASP A 161 -11.17 9.34 -5.28
CA ASP A 161 -11.15 10.27 -6.42
C ASP A 161 -11.17 11.72 -5.94
N VAL A 162 -10.50 12.59 -6.71
CA VAL A 162 -10.53 14.04 -6.53
C VAL A 162 -11.27 14.62 -7.72
N GLU A 163 -12.43 15.22 -7.45
CA GLU A 163 -13.20 15.90 -8.48
C GLU A 163 -12.55 17.21 -8.92
N ALA A 164 -12.76 17.58 -10.19
CA ALA A 164 -12.30 18.86 -10.71
C ALA A 164 -13.07 20.02 -10.08
N CYS A 165 -12.38 21.13 -9.81
CA CYS A 165 -13.01 22.35 -9.34
C CYS A 165 -13.97 22.93 -10.42
N PRO A 166 -15.01 23.68 -10.02
CA PRO A 166 -15.93 24.30 -10.97
C PRO A 166 -15.20 25.26 -11.92
N PHE A 167 -15.64 25.30 -13.18
CA PHE A 167 -15.11 26.23 -14.19
C PHE A 167 -15.16 27.69 -13.69
N GLY A 168 -14.03 28.40 -13.78
CA GLY A 168 -13.91 29.80 -13.37
C GLY A 168 -13.45 30.03 -11.92
N ALA A 169 -13.26 28.98 -11.12
CA ALA A 169 -12.70 29.06 -9.75
C ALA A 169 -11.16 28.91 -9.69
N GLU A 170 -10.48 28.97 -10.85
CA GLU A 170 -9.03 28.76 -10.98
C GLU A 170 -8.20 29.75 -10.14
N ASN A 171 -8.75 30.94 -9.87
CA ASN A 171 -8.10 31.99 -9.07
C ASN A 171 -8.16 31.75 -7.55
N ASP A 172 -9.02 30.84 -7.06
CA ASP A 172 -9.14 30.52 -5.62
C ASP A 172 -8.18 29.39 -5.18
N GLY A 173 -7.31 28.92 -6.08
CA GLY A 173 -6.39 27.83 -5.81
C GLY A 173 -7.15 26.52 -5.61
N CYS A 174 -7.52 25.87 -6.72
CA CYS A 174 -8.26 24.60 -6.75
C CYS A 174 -7.54 23.52 -5.93
N ILE A 175 -7.91 23.40 -4.65
CA ILE A 175 -7.38 22.43 -3.71
C ILE A 175 -8.55 21.61 -3.15
N HIS A 176 -8.44 20.30 -3.27
CA HIS A 176 -9.30 19.34 -2.58
C HIS A 176 -8.61 18.88 -1.30
N THR A 177 -9.31 19.02 -0.18
CA THR A 177 -8.83 18.60 1.14
C THR A 177 -9.65 17.43 1.65
N LYS A 178 -8.98 16.35 2.04
CA LYS A 178 -9.57 15.22 2.76
C LYS A 178 -9.00 15.16 4.16
N ILE A 179 -9.84 14.86 5.14
CA ILE A 179 -9.47 14.89 6.57
C ILE A 179 -9.86 13.56 7.22
N LEU A 180 -8.95 13.00 7.99
CA LEU A 180 -9.19 11.93 8.95
C LEU A 180 -8.99 12.46 10.37
N ILE A 181 -9.91 12.11 11.27
CA ILE A 181 -9.75 12.29 12.71
C ILE A 181 -9.60 10.89 13.32
N VAL A 182 -8.50 10.63 14.01
CA VAL A 182 -8.16 9.29 14.53
C VAL A 182 -7.35 9.38 15.82
N SER A 183 -7.38 8.35 16.65
CA SER A 183 -6.42 8.20 17.77
C SER A 183 -5.57 6.96 17.58
N LEU A 184 -4.29 7.02 17.96
CA LEU A 184 -3.42 5.85 17.99
C LEU A 184 -3.77 4.95 19.19
N PRO A 185 -3.62 3.61 19.06
CA PRO A 185 -3.92 2.67 20.14
C PRO A 185 -2.94 2.79 21.30
N THR A 186 -1.70 3.22 21.03
CA THR A 186 -0.69 3.54 22.04
C THR A 186 -0.04 4.87 21.74
N GLY A 187 0.29 5.62 22.78
CA GLY A 187 1.10 6.83 22.68
C GLY A 187 2.60 6.55 22.62
N GLY A 188 3.39 7.61 22.50
CA GLY A 188 4.84 7.54 22.52
C GLY A 188 5.53 8.75 21.88
N ASP A 189 6.84 8.64 21.73
CA ASP A 189 7.68 9.62 21.06
C ASP A 189 7.62 9.42 19.54
N VAL A 190 7.37 10.50 18.80
CA VAL A 190 7.40 10.48 17.34
C VAL A 190 8.86 10.42 16.90
N ILE A 191 9.23 9.42 16.09
CA ILE A 191 10.60 9.21 15.61
C ILE A 191 10.74 9.62 14.15
N TYR A 192 9.71 9.36 13.37
CA TYR A 192 9.70 9.62 11.94
C TYR A 192 8.26 9.83 11.45
N GLY A 193 8.07 10.73 10.50
CA GLY A 193 6.78 10.93 9.82
C GLY A 193 6.97 11.27 8.34
N VAL A 194 6.12 10.71 7.49
CA VAL A 194 6.08 11.02 6.05
C VAL A 194 4.68 10.75 5.47
N GLY A 195 4.26 11.60 4.54
CA GLY A 195 3.06 11.39 3.74
C GLY A 195 3.36 10.58 2.49
N HIS A 196 2.36 9.88 1.98
CA HIS A 196 2.39 9.24 0.68
C HIS A 196 1.19 9.71 -0.15
N GLN A 197 1.49 10.24 -1.34
CA GLN A 197 0.53 10.80 -2.27
C GLN A 197 0.90 10.43 -3.71
N HIS A 198 -0.10 10.42 -4.59
CA HIS A 198 0.03 10.28 -6.03
C HIS A 198 0.14 11.67 -6.70
N SER A 199 0.46 11.68 -8.00
CA SER A 199 0.47 12.91 -8.81
C SER A 199 -0.82 13.72 -8.60
N GLY A 200 -0.68 15.03 -8.47
CA GLY A 200 -1.75 15.93 -8.02
C GLY A 200 -1.69 16.24 -6.52
N GLY A 201 -0.98 15.45 -5.71
CA GLY A 201 -0.79 15.71 -4.29
C GLY A 201 -0.11 17.05 -4.03
N PHE A 202 -0.58 17.76 -3.01
CA PHE A 202 -0.08 19.07 -2.57
C PHE A 202 0.53 19.03 -1.15
N GLY A 203 0.56 17.85 -0.53
CA GLY A 203 1.09 17.62 0.81
C GLY A 203 0.06 17.04 1.77
N SER A 204 0.60 16.42 2.82
CA SER A 204 -0.17 15.87 3.93
C SER A 204 0.38 16.41 5.24
N THR A 205 -0.50 16.71 6.20
CA THR A 205 -0.11 17.22 7.52
C THR A 205 -0.80 16.42 8.61
N LEU A 206 -0.02 15.92 9.57
CA LEU A 206 -0.51 15.32 10.80
C LEU A 206 -0.47 16.36 11.92
N ILE A 207 -1.61 16.56 12.57
CA ILE A 207 -1.84 17.59 13.57
C ILE A 207 -2.28 16.91 14.88
N GLY A 208 -1.68 17.31 15.99
CA GLY A 208 -2.00 16.82 17.33
C GLY A 208 -3.21 17.50 17.96
N GLU A 209 -3.59 17.00 19.13
CA GLU A 209 -4.71 17.56 19.90
C GLU A 209 -4.35 18.96 20.40
N GLY A 210 -5.11 19.97 19.97
CA GLY A 210 -4.81 21.39 20.23
C GLY A 210 -4.22 22.15 19.03
N GLY A 211 -4.02 21.47 17.89
CA GLY A 211 -3.72 22.12 16.61
C GLY A 211 -2.23 22.29 16.30
N ASN A 212 -1.33 21.77 17.13
CA ASN A 212 0.10 21.74 16.85
C ASN A 212 0.41 20.77 15.70
N VAL A 213 1.20 21.22 14.74
CA VAL A 213 1.67 20.36 13.65
C VAL A 213 2.69 19.36 14.21
N ILE A 214 2.39 18.07 14.10
CA ILE A 214 3.31 16.98 14.43
C ILE A 214 4.29 16.77 13.29
N CYS A 215 3.77 16.69 12.06
CA CYS A 215 4.59 16.55 10.87
C CYS A 215 3.86 17.06 9.63
N ALA A 216 4.54 17.86 8.81
CA ALA A 216 4.09 18.25 7.49
C ALA A 216 4.99 17.61 6.43
N SER A 217 4.38 16.89 5.50
CA SER A 217 5.05 16.17 4.42
C SER A 217 4.64 16.76 3.08
N VAL A 218 5.60 17.30 2.34
CA VAL A 218 5.40 18.04 1.09
C VAL A 218 6.01 17.25 -0.07
N PRO A 219 5.30 17.09 -1.19
CA PRO A 219 5.83 16.39 -2.35
C PRO A 219 6.91 17.19 -3.07
N THR A 220 7.93 16.47 -3.54
CA THR A 220 8.89 16.96 -4.53
C THR A 220 8.49 16.43 -5.89
N TYR A 221 8.23 17.33 -6.84
CA TYR A 221 7.90 16.97 -8.21
C TYR A 221 9.14 16.89 -9.09
N GLY A 222 9.15 15.91 -9.99
CA GLY A 222 10.16 15.82 -11.03
C GLY A 222 10.07 16.99 -12.01
N THR A 223 11.17 17.28 -12.68
CA THR A 223 11.30 18.39 -13.65
C THR A 223 11.91 17.96 -14.98
N GLY A 224 12.35 16.71 -15.09
CA GLY A 224 13.07 16.17 -16.23
C GLY A 224 12.35 15.01 -16.92
N HIS A 225 13.14 14.19 -17.61
CA HIS A 225 12.68 13.03 -18.38
C HIS A 225 13.40 11.74 -18.00
N GLU A 226 14.40 11.84 -17.12
CA GLU A 226 15.21 10.76 -16.62
C GLU A 226 14.49 9.98 -15.51
N PRO A 227 14.78 8.66 -15.37
CA PRO A 227 14.19 7.84 -14.32
C PRO A 227 14.40 8.41 -12.91
N GLY A 228 13.30 8.69 -12.20
CA GLY A 228 13.32 9.27 -10.86
C GLY A 228 13.38 10.80 -10.81
N ASN A 229 13.18 11.48 -11.94
CA ASN A 229 12.97 12.94 -12.00
C ASN A 229 11.87 13.34 -13.01
N GLU A 230 11.00 12.42 -13.40
CA GLU A 230 10.06 12.65 -14.48
C GLU A 230 9.08 13.78 -14.15
N ALA A 231 8.96 14.76 -15.05
CA ALA A 231 8.06 15.90 -14.92
C ALA A 231 6.60 15.45 -14.72
N GLY A 232 5.92 16.05 -13.74
CA GLY A 232 4.52 15.72 -13.39
C GLY A 232 4.36 14.52 -12.43
N TYR A 233 5.45 13.87 -12.03
CA TYR A 233 5.43 12.80 -11.03
C TYR A 233 5.98 13.29 -9.69
N ILE A 234 5.40 12.78 -8.60
CA ILE A 234 6.00 12.90 -7.28
C ILE A 234 7.21 11.94 -7.23
N VAL A 235 8.40 12.51 -7.05
CA VAL A 235 9.68 11.80 -7.04
C VAL A 235 10.35 11.79 -5.66
N GLY A 236 9.74 12.45 -4.69
CA GLY A 236 10.16 12.50 -3.29
C GLY A 236 9.08 13.11 -2.40
N MET A 237 9.19 12.90 -1.10
CA MET A 237 8.39 13.53 -0.06
C MET A 237 9.31 14.05 1.04
N SER A 238 9.03 15.22 1.59
CA SER A 238 9.73 15.69 2.78
C SER A 238 9.36 14.83 3.99
N THR A 239 10.31 14.62 4.89
CA THR A 239 10.14 13.78 6.06
C THR A 239 10.38 14.57 7.34
N CYS A 240 9.78 14.11 8.43
CA CYS A 240 9.97 14.69 9.75
C CYS A 240 10.80 13.74 10.60
N TYR A 241 11.90 14.25 11.15
CA TYR A 241 12.73 13.60 12.16
C TYR A 241 12.82 14.54 13.37
N PRO A 242 11.80 14.57 14.24
CA PRO A 242 11.85 15.40 15.43
C PRO A 242 13.00 14.97 16.34
N SER A 243 13.51 15.89 17.14
CA SER A 243 14.50 15.54 18.16
C SER A 243 13.88 14.54 19.16
N PRO A 244 14.63 13.51 19.62
CA PRO A 244 14.10 12.53 20.55
C PRO A 244 13.41 13.19 21.77
N GLY A 245 12.17 12.82 22.05
CA GLY A 245 11.39 13.37 23.15
C GLY A 245 10.71 14.72 22.92
N SER A 246 10.98 15.40 21.79
CA SER A 246 10.44 16.75 21.50
C SER A 246 9.00 16.75 21.01
N VAL A 247 8.57 15.66 20.36
CA VAL A 247 7.21 15.48 19.86
C VAL A 247 6.68 14.17 20.39
N LYS A 248 5.58 14.25 21.14
CA LYS A 248 4.92 13.11 21.78
C LYS A 248 3.47 13.06 21.34
N ILE A 249 2.95 11.85 21.20
CA ILE A 249 1.53 11.58 21.04
C ILE A 249 1.07 10.84 22.28
N SER A 250 0.06 11.35 22.96
CA SER A 250 -0.49 10.69 24.15
C SER A 250 -1.39 9.52 23.75
N ALA A 251 -1.51 8.52 24.62
CA ALA A 251 -2.43 7.41 24.37
C ALA A 251 -3.88 7.93 24.31
N GLY A 252 -4.59 7.62 23.23
CA GLY A 252 -5.95 8.11 23.01
C GLY A 252 -6.06 9.57 22.56
N GLU A 253 -4.95 10.27 22.33
CA GLU A 253 -4.92 11.64 21.79
C GLU A 253 -5.62 11.69 20.42
N THR A 254 -6.42 12.73 20.20
CA THR A 254 -7.09 12.97 18.93
C THR A 254 -6.12 13.59 17.93
N LEU A 255 -5.82 12.87 16.85
CA LEU A 255 -5.01 13.34 15.73
C LEU A 255 -5.88 13.72 14.55
N THR A 256 -5.47 14.76 13.83
CA THR A 256 -6.08 15.16 12.56
C THR A 256 -5.05 15.00 11.43
N LEU A 257 -5.34 14.09 10.50
CA LEU A 257 -4.59 13.95 9.25
C LEU A 257 -5.31 14.71 8.15
N VAL A 258 -4.60 15.66 7.53
CA VAL A 258 -5.07 16.44 6.40
C VAL A 258 -4.28 16.02 5.17
N SER A 259 -4.96 15.65 4.08
CA SER A 259 -4.36 15.36 2.77
C SER A 259 -4.92 16.33 1.74
N ASN A 260 -4.02 17.06 1.08
CA ASN A 260 -4.39 18.05 0.07
C ASN A 260 -3.96 17.59 -1.32
N TYR A 261 -4.85 17.76 -2.29
CA TYR A 261 -4.62 17.51 -3.70
C TYR A 261 -5.03 18.74 -4.52
N SER A 262 -4.35 18.97 -5.63
CA SER A 262 -4.85 19.85 -6.68
C SER A 262 -6.15 19.27 -7.22
N SER A 263 -7.19 20.10 -7.29
CA SER A 263 -8.44 19.82 -7.99
C SER A 263 -8.56 20.63 -9.29
N ALA A 264 -7.48 21.23 -9.78
CA ALA A 264 -7.47 21.92 -11.08
C ALA A 264 -7.89 21.00 -12.25
N GLN A 265 -7.75 19.69 -12.05
CA GLN A 265 -8.29 18.65 -12.91
C GLN A 265 -8.75 17.48 -12.02
N ARG A 266 -9.54 16.58 -12.60
CA ARG A 266 -9.96 15.36 -11.90
C ARG A 266 -8.76 14.41 -11.77
N HIS A 267 -8.66 13.73 -10.62
CA HIS A 267 -7.74 12.63 -10.40
C HIS A 267 -8.51 11.39 -9.92
N THR A 268 -8.14 10.19 -10.39
CA THR A 268 -8.75 8.93 -9.91
C THR A 268 -7.75 8.08 -9.14
N GLY A 269 -8.25 7.30 -8.18
CA GLY A 269 -7.41 6.34 -7.45
C GLY A 269 -6.20 6.96 -6.77
N VAL A 270 -6.34 8.18 -6.22
CA VAL A 270 -5.27 8.84 -5.47
C VAL A 270 -5.23 8.32 -4.04
N MET A 271 -4.04 8.34 -3.44
CA MET A 271 -3.84 7.89 -2.05
C MET A 271 -3.56 9.06 -1.12
N GLY A 272 -4.04 8.97 0.12
CA GLY A 272 -3.77 9.97 1.16
C GLY A 272 -3.23 9.31 2.41
N LEU A 273 -2.11 8.59 2.27
CA LEU A 273 -1.55 7.82 3.37
C LEU A 273 -0.55 8.66 4.16
N PHE A 274 -0.38 8.33 5.44
CA PHE A 274 0.62 8.93 6.31
C PHE A 274 1.28 7.86 7.16
N TYR A 275 2.58 7.74 7.03
CA TYR A 275 3.41 6.77 7.72
C TYR A 275 4.10 7.47 8.90
N ILE A 276 3.97 6.88 10.09
CA ILE A 276 4.58 7.42 11.32
C ILE A 276 5.18 6.30 12.17
N LEU A 277 6.39 6.55 12.68
CA LEU A 277 7.09 5.69 13.64
C LEU A 277 6.96 6.27 15.04
N ILE A 278 6.46 5.46 15.97
CA ILE A 278 6.30 5.83 17.38
C ILE A 278 7.12 4.88 18.24
N ALA A 279 8.01 5.43 19.08
CA ALA A 279 8.67 4.69 20.14
C ALA A 279 7.88 4.82 21.44
N ASP A 280 7.66 3.72 22.16
CA ASP A 280 6.95 3.77 23.43
C ASP A 280 7.76 4.56 24.47
N SER A 281 7.18 5.64 25.02
CA SER A 281 7.85 6.47 26.03
C SER A 281 8.10 5.72 27.35
N SER A 282 7.43 4.58 27.58
CA SER A 282 7.60 3.74 28.78
C SER A 282 8.68 2.66 28.65
N ALA A 283 9.26 2.44 27.47
CA ALA A 283 10.26 1.40 27.22
C ALA A 283 11.61 1.62 27.95
N LYS A 284 11.74 2.69 28.75
CA LYS A 284 12.86 2.87 29.69
C LYS A 284 12.68 2.11 31.00
N THR A 285 12.40 0.80 30.95
CA THR A 285 12.73 -0.13 32.03
C THR A 285 12.53 -1.55 31.55
N GLY A 286 13.63 -2.28 31.27
CA GLY A 286 13.85 -3.73 31.41
C GLY A 286 12.74 -4.78 31.26
N ALA A 287 11.57 -4.46 30.74
CA ALA A 287 10.44 -5.35 30.54
C ALA A 287 10.13 -5.32 29.06
N ILE A 288 10.65 -6.32 28.37
CA ILE A 288 10.17 -6.71 27.05
C ILE A 288 8.75 -7.23 27.28
N GLU A 289 7.75 -6.35 27.35
CA GLU A 289 6.36 -6.75 27.16
C GLU A 289 6.18 -7.00 25.67
N HIS A 290 6.32 -8.27 25.28
CA HIS A 290 5.84 -8.76 24.00
C HIS A 290 4.32 -8.56 23.95
N SER A 291 3.89 -7.40 23.45
CA SER A 291 2.60 -7.35 22.78
C SER A 291 2.79 -8.08 21.45
N PRO A 292 2.16 -9.24 21.24
CA PRO A 292 2.26 -9.92 19.96
C PRO A 292 1.83 -8.91 18.91
N ALA A 293 2.66 -8.73 17.88
CA ALA A 293 2.16 -8.13 16.67
C ALA A 293 0.95 -8.97 16.28
N GLN A 294 -0.25 -8.40 16.31
CA GLN A 294 -1.38 -9.01 15.63
C GLN A 294 -1.08 -8.94 14.14
N VAL A 295 -0.19 -9.83 13.68
CA VAL A 295 -0.12 -10.26 12.30
C VAL A 295 -1.40 -11.04 12.10
N ARG A 296 -2.47 -10.29 11.86
CA ARG A 296 -3.64 -10.88 11.22
C ARG A 296 -3.13 -11.22 9.83
N MET A 297 -2.74 -12.48 9.65
CA MET A 297 -2.70 -13.10 8.33
C MET A 297 -4.07 -12.81 7.72
N ASN A 298 -4.14 -11.79 6.88
CA ASN A 298 -5.11 -11.83 5.82
C ASN A 298 -4.69 -13.04 5.02
N THR A 299 -5.48 -14.10 5.14
CA THR A 299 -5.58 -15.09 4.09
C THR A 299 -5.84 -14.25 2.83
N MET A 300 -4.79 -14.03 2.04
CA MET A 300 -4.95 -13.78 0.62
C MET A 300 -5.70 -15.02 0.18
N GLY A 301 -7.03 -14.88 0.06
CA GLY A 301 -7.91 -16.00 -0.19
C GLY A 301 -7.33 -16.73 -1.37
N SER A 302 -6.94 -17.98 -1.14
CA SER A 302 -6.54 -18.86 -2.22
C SER A 302 -7.71 -18.88 -3.20
N TYR A 303 -7.57 -18.18 -4.33
CA TYR A 303 -8.37 -18.32 -5.53
C TYR A 303 -8.12 -19.70 -6.15
N LEU A 304 -8.39 -20.73 -5.37
CA LEU A 304 -8.44 -22.13 -5.78
C LEU A 304 -9.79 -22.65 -5.27
N GLY A 305 -10.84 -22.17 -5.94
CA GLY A 305 -12.15 -22.80 -5.86
C GLY A 305 -12.02 -24.22 -6.41
N TRP A 306 -11.91 -25.19 -5.50
CA TRP A 306 -12.31 -26.56 -5.81
C TRP A 306 -13.82 -26.62 -5.96
N PRO A 307 -14.28 -27.46 -6.88
CA PRO A 307 -15.05 -28.60 -6.46
C PRO A 307 -14.24 -29.85 -6.76
N ILE A 308 -13.84 -30.58 -5.70
CA ILE A 308 -13.69 -32.02 -5.79
C ILE A 308 -15.07 -32.54 -6.17
N ALA A 309 -15.29 -32.78 -7.46
CA ALA A 309 -16.30 -33.70 -7.91
C ALA A 309 -15.77 -35.11 -7.59
N LEU A 310 -16.52 -35.77 -6.72
CA LEU A 310 -16.43 -37.19 -6.40
C LEU A 310 -16.22 -38.05 -7.65
N PHE A 311 -15.01 -38.59 -7.83
CA PHE A 311 -14.79 -39.86 -8.54
C PHE A 311 -13.65 -40.63 -7.86
N GLY A 312 -13.93 -41.08 -6.64
CA GLY A 312 -13.37 -42.34 -6.19
C GLY A 312 -14.22 -43.46 -6.76
N ILE A 313 -13.66 -44.26 -7.67
CA ILE A 313 -13.73 -45.73 -7.72
C ILE A 313 -13.09 -46.19 -9.05
N GLY A 314 -11.94 -46.85 -8.91
CA GLY A 314 -11.54 -47.99 -9.74
C GLY A 314 -10.95 -47.71 -11.11
N LEU A 315 -9.62 -47.72 -11.21
CA LEU A 315 -8.90 -48.48 -12.23
C LEU A 315 -7.40 -48.55 -11.90
N VAL A 316 -7.08 -49.38 -10.92
CA VAL A 316 -5.80 -50.09 -10.87
C VAL A 316 -5.97 -51.29 -11.77
N LEU A 317 -5.50 -51.23 -13.02
CA LEU A 317 -5.10 -52.40 -13.80
C LEU A 317 -4.07 -51.94 -14.86
N ALA A 318 -2.80 -51.97 -14.48
CA ALA A 318 -1.73 -52.10 -15.44
C ALA A 318 -1.39 -53.60 -15.56
N LEU A 319 -1.30 -54.05 -16.81
CA LEU A 319 -0.66 -55.28 -17.29
C LEU A 319 -1.44 -56.59 -17.10
N GLU A 320 -2.08 -57.06 -18.18
CA GLU A 320 -1.59 -58.24 -18.90
C GLU A 320 -2.33 -58.43 -20.24
N LEU A 321 -1.60 -58.93 -21.24
CA LEU A 321 -2.05 -59.48 -22.52
C LEU A 321 -2.43 -58.51 -23.66
N ILE A 322 -1.43 -57.90 -24.30
CA ILE A 322 -1.42 -57.85 -25.78
C ILE A 322 -0.02 -58.24 -26.28
N TYR A 323 0.25 -59.54 -26.28
CA TYR A 323 1.14 -60.15 -27.24
C TYR A 323 0.40 -61.35 -27.84
N SER A 324 0.39 -61.43 -29.17
CA SER A 324 -0.41 -62.32 -30.03
C SER A 324 -1.81 -61.76 -30.32
N GLY A 325 -2.14 -61.28 -31.52
CA GLY A 325 -1.50 -61.41 -32.81
C GLY A 325 -2.60 -61.57 -33.85
N ARG A 326 -2.62 -60.69 -34.85
CA ARG A 326 -2.87 -60.98 -36.28
C ARG A 326 -3.61 -59.84 -36.99
N ASN A 327 -2.93 -59.43 -38.05
CA ASN A 327 -3.43 -59.15 -39.37
C ASN A 327 -4.28 -57.91 -39.60
N GLY A 328 -3.79 -57.12 -40.54
CA GLY A 328 -4.62 -56.41 -41.50
C GLY A 328 -4.16 -54.99 -41.71
N TYR A 329 -3.10 -54.82 -42.51
CA TYR A 329 -2.92 -53.58 -43.27
C TYR A 329 -4.14 -53.37 -44.16
N GLU A 330 -4.66 -52.14 -44.23
CA GLU A 330 -4.75 -51.44 -45.51
C GLU A 330 -4.97 -49.93 -45.29
N GLU A 331 -4.24 -49.18 -46.10
CA GLU A 331 -4.25 -47.73 -46.35
C GLU A 331 -5.69 -47.23 -46.62
N ILE A 332 -6.05 -45.95 -46.43
CA ILE A 332 -5.46 -44.71 -46.95
C ILE A 332 -5.68 -43.57 -45.95
#